data_AF-A0A6N2K6A2-F1
#
_entry.id   AF-A0A6N2K6A2-F1
#
_cell.length_a   1.000
_cell.length_b   1.000
_cell.length_c   1.000
_cell.angle_alpha   90.00
_cell.angle_beta   90.00
_cell.angle_gamma   90.00
#
_symmetry.space_group_name_H-M   'P 1'
#
loop_
_entity.id
_entity.type
_entity.pdbx_description
1 polymer ?
#
loop_
_entity_poly.entity_id
_entity_poly.type
_entity_poly.pdbx_seq_one_letter_code
_entity_poly.pdbx_strand_id
1 'polypeptide(L)'
;MPVARPESSDSRTRIIAHVDLDCFYVQVEQRKQPELRGLPTAVVQYNEWKGGALIAVSYEARKLGVSRHMRGDDAKEVCPQIHLVQVPVARGKADLNIYRNAGSEVVSILARKGRCERASIDEVYLDLTDSAEAMLRETPPESLESINEEARKSHILGLKSEV
;
A
#
# COMPACT_ATOMS: atom_id res chain seq x y z
N MET A 1 17.96 -9.83 -13.65
CA MET A 1 18.74 -9.57 -12.42
C MET A 1 19.12 -10.91 -11.82
N PRO A 2 20.38 -11.13 -11.39
CA PRO A 2 20.73 -12.36 -10.69
C PRO A 2 19.92 -12.41 -9.38
N VAL A 3 19.13 -13.45 -9.22
CA VAL A 3 18.41 -13.71 -7.96
C VAL A 3 19.45 -14.34 -7.03
N ALA A 4 19.83 -13.63 -5.98
CA ALA A 4 20.71 -14.19 -4.95
C ALA A 4 20.07 -15.48 -4.42
N ARG A 5 20.78 -16.61 -4.51
CA ARG A 5 20.35 -17.82 -3.81
C ARG A 5 20.42 -17.53 -2.31
N PRO A 6 19.37 -17.81 -1.52
CA PRO A 6 19.46 -17.66 -0.08
C PRO A 6 20.59 -18.57 0.42
N GLU A 7 21.55 -18.01 1.16
CA GLU A 7 22.48 -18.85 1.91
C GLU A 7 21.68 -19.69 2.90
N SER A 8 21.85 -21.01 2.81
CA SER A 8 21.12 -22.00 3.59
C SER A 8 21.74 -22.18 4.98
N SER A 9 21.75 -21.14 5.82
CA SER A 9 22.34 -21.22 7.16
C SER A 9 21.38 -20.96 8.32
N ASP A 10 20.12 -20.60 8.06
CA ASP A 10 19.12 -20.49 9.12
C ASP A 10 17.98 -21.49 8.85
N SER A 11 17.86 -22.52 9.69
CA SER A 11 16.79 -23.52 9.68
C SER A 11 15.41 -22.94 10.04
N ARG A 12 15.34 -21.62 10.23
CA ARG A 12 14.18 -20.89 10.68
C ARG A 12 13.34 -20.42 9.50
N THR A 13 12.07 -20.83 9.46
CA THR A 13 11.11 -20.34 8.46
C THR A 13 10.87 -18.85 8.66
N ARG A 14 11.22 -18.03 7.67
CA ARG A 14 10.96 -16.59 7.71
C ARG A 14 9.50 -16.28 7.38
N ILE A 15 8.91 -15.39 8.16
CA ILE A 15 7.56 -14.85 7.92
C ILE A 15 7.70 -13.39 7.52
N ILE A 16 7.55 -13.12 6.22
CA ILE A 16 7.71 -11.77 5.66
C ILE A 16 6.34 -11.26 5.20
N ALA A 17 5.93 -10.11 5.74
CA ALA A 17 4.76 -9.38 5.26
C ALA A 17 5.20 -8.32 4.24
N HIS A 18 4.48 -8.23 3.11
CA HIS A 18 4.52 -7.07 2.23
C HIS A 18 3.37 -6.15 2.61
N VAL A 19 3.69 -4.90 2.95
CA VAL A 19 2.71 -3.88 3.33
C VAL A 19 2.71 -2.83 2.24
N ASP A 20 1.56 -2.62 1.62
CA ASP A 20 1.29 -1.63 0.57
C ASP A 20 0.19 -0.68 1.09
N LEU A 21 0.44 0.63 1.05
CA LEU A 21 -0.49 1.62 1.58
C LEU A 21 -1.49 2.06 0.50
N ASP A 22 -2.77 1.76 0.76
CA ASP A 22 -3.84 2.07 -0.17
C ASP A 22 -3.94 3.54 -0.55
N CYS A 23 -4.08 3.82 -1.85
CA CYS A 23 -4.27 5.17 -2.40
C CYS A 23 -3.40 6.26 -1.73
N PHE A 24 -2.15 5.91 -1.40
CA PHE A 24 -1.30 6.63 -0.45
C PHE A 24 -1.22 8.14 -0.70
N TYR A 25 -1.00 8.56 -1.96
CA TYR A 25 -0.90 9.97 -2.32
C TYR A 25 -2.19 10.74 -2.02
N VAL A 26 -3.37 10.13 -2.23
CA VAL A 26 -4.65 10.74 -1.86
C VAL A 26 -4.75 10.90 -0.35
N GLN A 27 -4.36 9.89 0.43
CA GLN A 27 -4.41 9.98 1.89
C GLN A 27 -3.47 11.07 2.43
N VAL A 28 -2.29 11.24 1.84
CA VAL A 28 -1.37 12.33 2.19
C VAL A 28 -1.98 13.70 1.88
N GLU A 29 -2.63 13.86 0.72
CA GLU A 29 -3.31 15.11 0.39
C GLU A 29 -4.53 15.38 1.29
N GLN A 30 -5.34 14.36 1.59
CA GLN A 30 -6.47 14.45 2.53
C GLN A 30 -6.04 14.71 3.98
N ARG A 31 -4.79 14.38 4.34
CA ARG A 31 -4.20 14.79 5.62
C ARG A 31 -3.98 16.30 5.66
N LYS A 32 -3.55 16.88 4.54
CA LYS A 32 -3.28 18.33 4.38
C LYS A 32 -4.55 19.15 4.12
N GLN A 33 -5.53 18.57 3.43
CA GLN A 33 -6.82 19.15 3.04
C GLN A 33 -7.96 18.28 3.60
N PRO A 34 -8.29 18.38 4.89
CA PRO A 34 -9.27 17.52 5.56
C PRO A 34 -10.66 17.53 4.93
N GLU A 35 -11.03 18.62 4.25
CA GLU A 35 -12.29 18.79 3.52
C GLU A 35 -12.46 17.80 2.35
N LEU A 36 -11.36 17.21 1.85
CA LEU A 36 -11.40 16.21 0.76
C LEU A 36 -11.70 14.78 1.26
N ARG A 37 -11.77 14.57 2.57
CA ARG A 37 -12.04 13.24 3.14
C ARG A 37 -13.47 12.80 2.85
N GLY A 38 -13.63 11.57 2.38
CA GLY A 38 -14.94 11.04 1.98
C GLY A 38 -15.48 11.60 0.66
N LEU A 39 -14.69 12.44 -0.04
CA LEU A 39 -15.02 12.96 -1.36
C LEU A 39 -14.21 12.24 -2.45
N PRO A 40 -14.78 12.04 -3.66
CA PRO A 40 -14.07 11.44 -4.77
C PRO A 40 -12.87 12.30 -5.16
N THR A 41 -11.67 11.78 -4.91
CA THR A 41 -10.42 12.52 -5.07
C THR A 41 -9.41 11.69 -5.86
N ALA A 42 -8.65 12.36 -6.72
CA ALA A 42 -7.49 11.76 -7.36
C ALA A 42 -6.30 12.72 -7.32
N VAL A 43 -5.10 12.17 -7.21
CA VAL A 43 -3.86 12.94 -7.35
C VAL A 43 -3.35 12.79 -8.77
N VAL A 44 -2.96 13.90 -9.40
CA VAL A 44 -2.45 13.94 -10.78
C VAL A 44 -0.96 14.28 -10.82
N GLN A 45 -0.26 13.78 -11.83
CA GLN A 45 1.14 14.13 -12.10
C GLN A 45 1.34 15.61 -12.42
N TYR A 46 2.61 16.05 -12.35
CA TYR A 46 3.03 17.42 -12.66
C TYR A 46 2.81 17.80 -14.14
N ASN A 47 2.83 16.83 -15.07
CA ASN A 47 2.54 17.08 -16.47
C ASN A 47 1.02 17.23 -16.66
N GLU A 48 0.59 18.42 -17.03
CA GLU A 48 -0.82 18.82 -17.12
C GLU A 48 -1.51 18.41 -18.42
N TRP A 49 -0.81 17.79 -19.39
CA TRP A 49 -1.43 17.35 -20.64
C TRP A 49 -2.69 16.54 -20.34
N LYS A 50 -3.85 16.88 -20.92
CA LYS A 50 -5.14 16.23 -20.64
C LYS A 50 -5.52 16.14 -19.14
N GLY A 51 -5.29 17.20 -18.37
CA GLY A 51 -5.58 17.23 -16.93
C GLY A 51 -4.63 16.39 -16.07
N GLY A 52 -3.56 15.86 -16.65
CA GLY A 52 -2.54 15.07 -15.96
C GLY A 52 -2.89 13.59 -15.73
N ALA A 53 -1.88 12.74 -15.68
CA ALA A 53 -2.09 11.30 -15.43
C ALA A 53 -2.40 11.07 -13.95
N LEU A 54 -3.43 10.27 -13.65
CA LEU A 54 -3.75 9.93 -12.27
C LEU A 54 -2.65 9.04 -11.68
N ILE A 55 -2.15 9.38 -10.49
CA ILE A 55 -1.14 8.60 -9.77
C ILE A 55 -1.71 7.94 -8.51
N ALA A 56 -2.82 8.44 -7.99
CA ALA A 56 -3.60 7.78 -6.96
C ALA A 56 -5.07 8.18 -7.09
N VAL A 57 -5.95 7.25 -6.76
CA VAL A 57 -7.41 7.41 -6.87
C VAL A 57 -8.04 6.92 -5.58
N SER A 58 -8.88 7.75 -4.97
CA SER A 58 -9.56 7.46 -3.71
C SER A 58 -10.57 6.31 -3.88
N TYR A 59 -10.95 5.69 -2.77
CA TYR A 59 -11.97 4.64 -2.78
C TYR A 59 -13.32 5.17 -3.29
N GLU A 60 -13.67 6.41 -2.94
CA GLU A 60 -14.88 7.10 -3.38
C GLU A 60 -14.88 7.33 -4.88
N ALA A 61 -13.75 7.76 -5.46
CA ALA A 61 -13.63 7.92 -6.91
C ALA A 61 -13.65 6.58 -7.65
N ARG A 62 -13.00 5.53 -7.12
CA ARG A 62 -13.04 4.17 -7.69
C ARG A 62 -14.47 3.61 -7.74
N LYS A 63 -15.27 3.83 -6.69
CA LYS A 63 -16.70 3.42 -6.66
C LYS A 63 -17.52 4.07 -7.77
N LEU A 64 -17.11 5.24 -8.24
CA LEU A 64 -17.75 5.98 -9.33
C LEU A 64 -17.16 5.66 -10.71
N GLY A 65 -16.28 4.65 -10.81
CA GLY A 65 -15.73 4.17 -12.08
C GLY A 65 -14.39 4.80 -12.47
N VAL A 66 -13.85 5.72 -11.67
CA VAL A 66 -12.54 6.33 -11.96
C VAL A 66 -11.42 5.31 -11.71
N SER A 67 -10.54 5.13 -12.70
CA SER A 67 -9.43 4.18 -12.62
C SER A 67 -8.07 4.86 -12.73
N ARG A 68 -7.01 4.24 -12.21
CA ARG A 68 -5.63 4.75 -12.26
C ARG A 68 -5.08 4.94 -13.68
N HIS A 69 -5.73 4.37 -14.70
CA HIS A 69 -5.29 4.46 -16.10
C HIS A 69 -5.83 5.71 -16.81
N MET A 70 -6.76 6.43 -16.18
CA MET A 70 -7.34 7.65 -16.72
C MET A 70 -6.39 8.84 -16.57
N ARG A 71 -6.68 9.89 -17.33
CA ARG A 71 -6.15 11.23 -17.09
C ARG A 71 -7.23 12.12 -16.47
N GLY A 72 -6.84 13.30 -16.00
CA GLY A 72 -7.71 14.21 -15.28
C GLY A 72 -8.97 14.61 -16.06
N ASP A 73 -8.85 14.84 -17.36
CA ASP A 73 -10.00 15.18 -18.20
C ASP A 73 -10.98 14.00 -18.31
N ASP A 74 -10.46 12.80 -18.63
CA ASP A 74 -11.28 11.58 -18.71
C ASP A 74 -11.95 11.27 -17.35
N ALA A 75 -11.24 11.50 -16.25
CA ALA A 75 -11.76 11.29 -14.90
C ALA A 75 -12.91 12.25 -14.56
N LYS A 76 -12.86 13.49 -15.06
CA LYS A 76 -13.95 14.47 -14.92
C LYS A 76 -15.17 14.12 -15.77
N GLU A 77 -14.97 13.52 -16.94
CA GLU A 77 -16.10 13.01 -17.74
C GLU A 77 -16.83 11.88 -17.02
N VAL A 78 -16.08 10.97 -16.38
CA VAL A 78 -16.65 9.84 -15.60
C VAL A 78 -17.27 10.31 -14.27
N CYS A 79 -16.61 11.23 -13.59
CA CYS A 79 -17.01 11.74 -12.27
C CYS A 79 -16.88 13.28 -12.26
N PRO A 80 -17.91 14.03 -12.67
CA PRO A 80 -17.86 15.49 -12.76
C PRO A 80 -17.54 16.20 -11.43
N GLN A 81 -17.87 15.56 -10.30
CA GLN A 81 -17.59 16.05 -8.95
C GLN A 81 -16.21 15.66 -8.40
N ILE A 82 -15.33 15.04 -9.21
CA ILE A 82 -14.02 14.61 -8.74
C ILE A 82 -13.11 15.80 -8.40
N HIS A 83 -12.44 15.70 -7.26
CA HIS A 83 -11.38 16.62 -6.87
C HIS A 83 -10.04 16.12 -7.43
N LEU A 84 -9.44 16.88 -8.34
CA LEU A 84 -8.10 16.60 -8.85
C LEU A 84 -7.09 17.46 -8.09
N VAL A 85 -6.16 16.81 -7.38
CA VAL A 85 -5.07 17.45 -6.67
C VAL A 85 -3.78 17.23 -7.45
N GLN A 86 -3.11 18.29 -7.87
CA GLN A 86 -1.81 18.16 -8.54
C GLN A 86 -0.72 17.90 -7.51
N VAL A 87 0.16 16.94 -7.81
CA VAL A 87 1.38 16.72 -7.03
C VAL A 87 2.16 18.05 -6.94
N PRO A 88 2.72 18.42 -5.78
CA PRO A 88 3.55 19.62 -5.67
C PRO A 88 4.66 19.65 -6.73
N VAL A 89 4.97 20.84 -7.25
CA VAL A 89 5.97 21.01 -8.31
C VAL A 89 7.07 21.95 -7.83
N ALA A 90 8.32 21.53 -7.97
CA ALA A 90 9.50 22.35 -7.71
C ALA A 90 10.49 22.19 -8.87
N ARG A 91 11.01 23.30 -9.39
CA ARG A 91 11.99 23.31 -10.51
C ARG A 91 11.53 22.52 -11.74
N GLY A 92 10.24 22.61 -12.07
CA GLY A 92 9.64 21.95 -13.24
C GLY A 92 9.49 20.43 -13.12
N LYS A 93 9.57 19.86 -11.90
CA LYS A 93 9.39 18.43 -11.64
C LYS A 93 8.54 18.23 -10.39
N ALA A 94 7.97 17.02 -10.25
CA ALA A 94 7.25 16.64 -9.05
C ALA A 94 8.16 16.71 -7.81
N ASP A 95 7.73 17.47 -6.81
CA ASP A 95 8.29 17.45 -5.46
C ASP A 95 7.56 16.38 -4.66
N LEU A 96 8.28 15.29 -4.38
CA LEU A 96 7.74 14.13 -3.68
C LEU A 96 8.04 14.14 -2.16
N ASN A 97 8.61 15.23 -1.63
CA ASN A 97 9.11 15.25 -0.25
C ASN A 97 7.99 14.99 0.78
N ILE A 98 6.80 15.55 0.58
CA ILE A 98 5.68 15.32 1.51
C ILE A 98 5.26 13.85 1.57
N TYR A 99 5.26 13.15 0.43
CA TYR A 99 4.90 11.72 0.36
C TYR A 99 6.03 10.86 0.91
N ARG A 100 7.30 11.18 0.60
CA ARG A 100 8.46 10.48 1.16
C ARG A 100 8.48 10.54 2.67
N ASN A 101 8.24 11.73 3.24
CA ASN A 101 8.20 11.97 4.67
C ASN A 101 7.06 11.18 5.32
N ALA A 102 5.84 11.25 4.78
CA ALA A 102 4.71 10.48 5.27
C ALA A 102 4.99 8.96 5.22
N GLY A 103 5.61 8.46 4.15
CA GLY A 103 5.98 7.05 4.05
C GLY A 103 7.04 6.65 5.09
N SER A 104 8.02 7.52 5.35
CA SER A 104 9.01 7.32 6.40
C SER A 104 8.40 7.32 7.81
N GLU A 105 7.37 8.13 8.06
CA GLU A 105 6.60 8.08 9.32
C GLU A 105 5.96 6.69 9.51
N VAL A 106 5.33 6.14 8.46
CA VAL A 106 4.72 4.80 8.51
C VAL A 106 5.77 3.72 8.75
N VAL A 107 6.89 3.75 8.00
CA VAL A 107 7.99 2.78 8.19
C VAL A 107 8.56 2.87 9.61
N SER A 108 8.65 4.07 10.21
CA SER A 108 9.13 4.25 11.58
C SER A 108 8.20 3.63 12.63
N ILE A 109 6.91 3.54 12.34
CA ILE A 109 5.94 2.83 13.19
C ILE A 109 6.12 1.31 13.02
N LEU A 110 6.19 0.83 11.77
CA LEU A 110 6.35 -0.59 11.47
C LEU A 110 7.68 -1.16 11.99
N ALA A 111 8.76 -0.36 11.95
CA ALA A 111 10.08 -0.74 12.46
C ALA A 111 10.10 -1.03 13.97
N ARG A 112 9.07 -0.62 14.72
CA ARG A 112 8.90 -0.98 16.14
C ARG A 112 8.41 -2.42 16.34
N LYS A 113 7.93 -3.08 15.27
CA LYS A 113 7.36 -4.43 15.29
C LYS A 113 8.28 -5.48 14.66
N GLY A 114 9.27 -5.07 13.89
CA GLY A 114 10.20 -5.97 13.24
C GLY A 114 11.18 -5.24 12.34
N ARG A 115 12.05 -5.99 11.68
CA ARG A 115 13.00 -5.44 10.70
C ARG A 115 12.23 -5.06 9.43
N CYS A 116 12.48 -3.85 8.94
CA CYS A 116 11.81 -3.34 7.74
C CYS A 116 12.81 -3.13 6.61
N GLU A 117 12.40 -3.45 5.39
CA GLU A 117 13.07 -3.05 4.15
C GLU A 117 12.09 -2.29 3.27
N ARG A 118 12.39 -1.02 2.98
CA ARG A 118 11.53 -0.16 2.17
C ARG A 118 11.59 -0.59 0.70
N ALA A 119 10.45 -0.92 0.10
CA ALA A 119 10.35 -1.28 -1.31
C ALA A 119 10.05 -0.07 -2.19
N SER A 120 9.21 0.86 -1.71
CA SER A 120 8.84 2.09 -2.43
C SER A 120 8.51 3.23 -1.45
N ILE A 121 7.87 4.32 -1.92
CA ILE A 121 7.42 5.38 -1.02
C ILE A 121 6.37 4.87 -0.02
N ASP A 122 5.48 4.01 -0.48
CA ASP A 122 4.30 3.47 0.19
C ASP A 122 4.35 1.96 0.41
N GLU A 123 5.42 1.28 0.00
CA GLU A 123 5.58 -0.16 0.19
C GLU A 123 6.77 -0.52 1.08
N VAL A 124 6.60 -1.55 1.91
CA VAL A 124 7.62 -2.04 2.83
C VAL A 124 7.49 -3.54 3.07
N TYR A 125 8.61 -4.24 3.08
CA TYR A 125 8.72 -5.61 3.59
C TYR A 125 9.01 -5.56 5.09
N LEU A 126 8.23 -6.31 5.88
CA LEU A 126 8.36 -6.41 7.32
C LEU A 126 8.64 -7.87 7.70
N ASP A 127 9.77 -8.10 8.36
CA ASP A 127 10.10 -9.39 8.94
C ASP A 127 9.36 -9.58 10.27
N LEU A 128 8.35 -10.46 10.24
CA LEU A 128 7.50 -10.83 11.37
C LEU A 128 7.92 -12.14 12.01
N THR A 129 9.06 -12.74 11.64
CA THR A 129 9.47 -14.07 12.11
C THR A 129 9.50 -14.15 13.64
N ASP A 130 10.13 -13.17 14.30
CA ASP A 130 10.21 -13.12 15.76
C ASP A 130 8.83 -12.95 16.42
N SER A 131 7.97 -12.12 15.83
CA SER A 131 6.62 -11.85 16.33
C SER A 131 5.71 -13.08 16.18
N ALA A 132 5.78 -13.77 15.05
CA ALA A 132 5.00 -14.96 14.79
C ALA A 132 5.38 -16.11 15.74
N GLU A 133 6.67 -16.31 15.99
CA GLU A 133 7.12 -17.31 16.95
C GLU A 133 6.75 -16.98 18.40
N ALA A 134 6.84 -15.71 18.80
CA ALA A 134 6.40 -15.28 20.11
C ALA A 134 4.91 -15.56 20.30
N MET A 135 4.08 -15.19 19.31
CA MET A 135 2.64 -15.45 19.32
C MET A 135 2.33 -16.94 19.44
N LEU A 136 3.01 -17.81 18.68
CA LEU A 136 2.81 -19.27 18.76
C LEU A 136 3.22 -19.87 20.10
N ARG A 137 4.25 -19.31 20.77
CA ARG A 137 4.66 -19.75 22.12
C ARG A 137 3.68 -19.30 23.19
N GLU A 138 3.17 -18.08 23.08
CA GLU A 138 2.26 -17.48 24.07
C GLU A 138 0.82 -17.98 23.92
N THR A 139 0.38 -18.23 22.69
CA THR A 139 -0.96 -18.69 22.35
C THR A 139 -0.86 -19.82 21.32
N PRO A 140 -0.53 -21.04 21.76
CA PRO A 140 -0.48 -22.17 20.84
C PRO A 140 -1.88 -22.47 20.28
N PRO A 141 -1.99 -22.84 19.00
CA PRO A 141 -3.26 -23.22 18.41
C PRO A 141 -3.83 -24.47 19.09
N GLU A 142 -5.14 -24.49 19.33
CA GLU A 142 -5.83 -25.65 19.95
C GLU A 142 -5.77 -26.90 19.07
N SER A 143 -5.80 -26.72 17.73
CA SER A 143 -5.61 -27.79 16.76
C SER A 143 -5.10 -27.23 15.41
N LEU A 144 -4.56 -28.11 14.56
CA LEU A 144 -4.17 -27.74 13.19
C LEU A 144 -5.40 -27.52 12.28
N GLU A 145 -6.54 -28.13 12.64
CA GLU A 145 -7.80 -28.00 11.89
C GLU A 145 -8.36 -26.59 12.00
N SER A 146 -8.34 -25.98 13.19
CA SER A 146 -8.81 -24.61 13.38
C SER A 146 -7.94 -23.59 12.62
N ILE A 147 -6.62 -23.83 12.54
CA ILE A 147 -5.72 -23.02 11.71
C ILE A 147 -6.11 -23.13 10.24
N ASN A 148 -6.40 -24.32 9.73
CA ASN A 148 -6.79 -24.52 8.34
C ASN A 148 -8.12 -23.81 8.02
N GLU A 149 -9.09 -23.83 8.93
CA GLU A 149 -10.35 -23.10 8.76
C GLU A 149 -10.13 -21.57 8.72
N GLU A 150 -9.30 -21.01 9.61
CA GLU A 150 -8.97 -19.59 9.57
C GLU A 150 -8.15 -19.21 8.34
N ALA A 151 -7.19 -20.06 7.97
CA ALA A 151 -6.36 -19.89 6.79
C ALA A 151 -7.21 -19.79 5.51
N ARG A 152 -8.31 -20.55 5.41
CA ARG A 152 -9.26 -20.49 4.29
C ARG A 152 -10.02 -19.17 4.19
N LYS A 153 -10.11 -18.37 5.27
CA LYS A 153 -10.68 -17.01 5.22
C LYS A 153 -9.72 -16.00 4.58
N SER A 154 -8.46 -16.39 4.38
CA SER A 154 -7.43 -15.59 3.74
C SER A 154 -7.08 -16.14 2.37
N HIS A 155 -6.63 -15.27 1.45
CA HIS A 155 -6.11 -15.74 0.18
C HIS A 155 -4.66 -16.22 0.35
N ILE A 156 -4.46 -17.54 0.41
CA ILE A 156 -3.14 -18.14 0.59
C ILE A 156 -2.69 -18.79 -0.72
N LEU A 157 -1.62 -18.25 -1.30
CA LEU A 157 -1.01 -18.84 -2.49
C LEU A 157 -0.41 -20.21 -2.18
N GLY A 158 -0.75 -21.21 -2.99
CA GLY A 158 -0.25 -22.58 -2.85
C GLY A 158 -1.05 -23.47 -1.88
N LEU A 159 -2.00 -22.91 -1.12
CA LEU A 159 -2.97 -23.72 -0.38
C LEU A 159 -4.01 -24.24 -1.40
N LYS A 160 -4.01 -25.55 -1.65
CA LYS A 160 -5.08 -26.15 -2.46
C LYS A 160 -6.38 -26.04 -1.67
N SER A 161 -7.32 -25.24 -2.17
CA SER A 161 -8.71 -25.34 -1.76
C SER A 161 -9.21 -26.71 -2.22
N GLU A 162 -9.30 -27.66 -1.30
CA GLU A 162 -10.08 -28.87 -1.55
C GLU A 162 -11.53 -28.42 -1.81
N VAL A 163 -11.96 -28.60 -3.06
CA VAL A 163 -13.37 -28.52 -3.45
C VAL A 163 -13.97 -29.90 -3.29
#